data_AF-F0Y193-F1
#
_entry.id   AF-F0Y193-F1
#
_cell.length_a   1.000
_cell.length_b   1.000
_cell.length_c   1.000
_cell.angle_alpha   90.00
_cell.angle_beta   90.00
_cell.angle_gamma   90.00
#
_symmetry.space_group_name_H-M   'P 1'
#
loop_
_entity.id
_entity.type
_entity.pdbx_description
1 polymer ?
#
loop_
_entity_poly.entity_id
_entity_poly.type
_entity_poly.pdbx_seq_one_letter_code
_entity_poly.pdbx_strand_id
1 'polypeptide(L)'
;MKIVHSDDLEAREGGSLTVVMEESDDLWVLYNLVDPDDTVRCGTLRKVNKSDKAGAKAATEKRRVTLSVRAIASEYDGIADVVRVSGVNVAENDYVKMGAHHTLEVGV
;
A
#
# COMPACT_ATOMS: atom_id res chain seq x y z
N MET A 1 -8.58 14.88 -6.01
CA MET A 1 -8.12 14.14 -4.81
C MET A 1 -9.02 14.54 -3.68
N LYS A 2 -9.71 13.58 -3.08
CA LYS A 2 -10.60 13.84 -1.95
C LYS A 2 -9.92 13.48 -0.64
N ILE A 3 -9.68 14.48 0.19
CA ILE A 3 -9.23 14.28 1.57
C ILE A 3 -10.45 13.86 2.41
N VAL A 4 -10.38 12.69 3.03
CA VAL A 4 -11.43 12.13 3.89
C VAL A 4 -11.15 12.44 5.35
N HIS A 5 -9.88 12.34 5.75
CA HIS A 5 -9.44 12.58 7.12
C HIS A 5 -8.04 13.17 7.11
N SER A 6 -7.78 14.05 8.07
CA SER A 6 -6.50 14.71 8.27
C SER A 6 -6.30 14.90 9.76
N ASP A 7 -5.22 14.35 10.29
CA ASP A 7 -4.86 14.46 11.71
C ASP A 7 -3.46 15.04 11.83
N ASP A 8 -3.30 15.94 12.81
CA ASP A 8 -2.02 16.46 13.27
C ASP A 8 -1.11 17.07 12.18
N LEU A 9 -1.68 17.53 11.04
CA LEU A 9 -0.92 18.16 9.96
C LEU A 9 -0.21 19.47 10.37
N GLU A 10 -0.68 20.13 11.44
CA GLU A 10 -0.07 21.36 11.97
C GLU A 10 1.10 21.07 12.92
N ALA A 11 1.26 19.82 13.36
CA ALA A 11 2.36 19.44 14.21
C ALA A 11 3.66 19.40 13.39
N ARG A 12 4.74 19.98 13.94
CA ARG A 12 6.07 19.94 13.30
C ARG A 12 6.64 18.53 13.18
N GLU A 13 6.05 17.57 13.88
CA GLU A 13 6.50 16.18 13.98
C GLU A 13 5.84 15.26 12.92
N GLY A 14 4.95 15.81 12.09
CA GLY A 14 4.21 15.09 11.05
C GLY A 14 2.77 14.79 11.45
N GLY A 15 1.98 14.34 10.46
CA GLY A 15 0.57 14.01 10.62
C GLY A 15 0.15 12.87 9.70
N SER A 16 -1.14 12.52 9.72
CA SER A 16 -1.68 11.49 8.84
C SER A 16 -2.79 12.02 7.95
N LEU A 17 -2.78 11.54 6.70
CA LEU A 17 -3.75 11.91 5.68
C LEU A 17 -4.43 10.65 5.13
N THR A 18 -5.76 10.65 5.11
CA THR A 18 -6.55 9.65 4.39
C THR A 18 -7.16 10.30 3.16
N VAL A 19 -6.76 9.83 1.98
CA VAL A 19 -7.18 10.37 0.68
C VAL A 19 -7.78 9.29 -0.20
N VAL A 20 -8.68 9.72 -1.08
CA VAL A 20 -9.24 8.93 -2.18
C VAL A 20 -8.82 9.60 -3.49
N MET A 21 -8.23 8.83 -4.40
CA MET A 21 -7.86 9.31 -5.73
C MET A 21 -9.13 9.32 -6.59
N GLU A 22 -9.39 10.41 -7.29
CA GLU A 22 -10.57 10.59 -8.14
C GLU A 22 -10.18 10.79 -9.61
N GLU A 23 -8.99 11.33 -9.87
CA GLU A 23 -8.48 11.65 -11.21
C GLU A 23 -7.00 11.25 -11.35
N SER A 24 -6.52 11.06 -12.58
CA SER A 24 -5.13 10.67 -12.85
C SER A 24 -4.11 11.71 -12.33
N ASP A 25 -4.47 12.98 -12.31
CA ASP A 25 -3.63 14.05 -11.74
C ASP A 25 -3.42 13.87 -10.22
N ASP A 26 -4.35 13.22 -9.52
CA ASP A 26 -4.20 12.93 -8.09
C ASP A 26 -3.08 11.94 -7.82
N LEU A 27 -2.86 11.01 -8.74
CA LEU A 27 -1.79 10.02 -8.65
C LEU A 27 -0.42 10.70 -8.81
N TRP A 28 -0.33 11.70 -9.69
CA TRP A 28 0.87 12.51 -9.79
C TRP A 28 1.14 13.27 -8.49
N VAL A 29 0.10 13.83 -7.86
CA VAL A 29 0.24 14.49 -6.55
C VAL A 29 0.66 13.50 -5.47
N LEU A 30 0.04 12.32 -5.41
CA LEU A 30 0.40 11.27 -4.46
C LEU A 30 1.85 10.83 -4.61
N TYR A 31 2.33 10.66 -5.85
CA TYR A 31 3.73 10.32 -6.14
C TYR A 31 4.71 11.35 -5.57
N ASN A 32 4.39 12.64 -5.69
CA ASN A 32 5.23 13.72 -5.15
C ASN A 32 5.04 13.95 -3.63
N LEU A 33 4.01 13.37 -3.03
CA LEU A 33 3.73 13.48 -1.59
C LEU A 33 4.41 12.39 -0.77
N VAL A 34 4.60 11.20 -1.34
CA VAL A 34 5.19 10.05 -0.64
C VAL A 34 6.70 10.07 -0.76
N ASP A 35 7.38 10.26 0.37
CA ASP A 35 8.83 10.20 0.47
C ASP A 35 9.31 8.87 1.10
N PRO A 36 10.61 8.52 0.95
CA PRO A 36 11.20 7.42 1.70
C PRO A 36 10.99 7.57 3.21
N ASP A 37 10.79 6.45 3.89
CA ASP A 37 10.44 6.34 5.32
C ASP A 37 9.01 6.74 5.73
N ASP A 38 8.20 7.29 4.82
CA ASP A 38 6.77 7.45 5.05
C ASP A 38 6.04 6.12 5.19
N THR A 39 4.96 6.10 5.97
CA THR A 39 4.13 4.90 6.12
C THR A 39 2.85 5.04 5.30
N VAL A 40 2.71 4.22 4.27
CA VAL A 40 1.52 4.17 3.41
C VAL A 40 0.67 2.96 3.78
N ARG A 41 -0.62 3.19 4.07
CA ARG A 41 -1.58 2.14 4.37
C ARG A 41 -2.61 2.02 3.26
N CYS A 42 -2.66 0.88 2.58
CA CYS A 42 -3.61 0.66 1.49
C CYS A 42 -4.07 -0.81 1.40
N GLY A 43 -5.25 -1.02 0.83
CA GLY A 43 -5.78 -2.34 0.52
C GLY A 43 -5.17 -2.90 -0.77
N THR A 44 -4.55 -4.07 -0.71
CA THR A 44 -3.89 -4.74 -1.83
C THR A 44 -4.35 -6.20 -1.95
N LEU A 45 -4.05 -6.84 -3.07
CA LEU A 45 -4.35 -8.26 -3.30
C LEU A 45 -3.08 -9.09 -3.12
N ARG A 46 -3.17 -10.12 -2.28
CA ARG A 46 -2.08 -11.05 -2.02
C ARG A 46 -2.48 -12.48 -2.35
N LYS A 47 -1.59 -13.21 -3.03
CA LYS A 47 -1.70 -14.66 -3.20
C LYS A 47 -1.24 -15.33 -1.91
N VAL A 48 -2.13 -16.10 -1.29
CA VAL A 48 -1.88 -16.88 -0.07
C VAL A 48 -1.93 -18.36 -0.43
N ASN A 49 -0.88 -19.09 -0.04
CA ASN A 49 -0.83 -20.53 -0.23
C ASN A 49 -1.60 -21.21 0.91
N LYS A 50 -2.66 -21.95 0.56
CA LYS A 50 -3.35 -22.82 1.50
C LYS A 50 -2.65 -24.17 1.48
N SER A 51 -1.91 -24.49 2.54
CA SER A 51 -1.36 -25.84 2.72
C SER A 51 -2.44 -26.73 3.32
N ASP A 52 -3.13 -27.50 2.50
CA ASP A 52 -3.94 -28.61 3.00
C ASP A 52 -2.98 -29.72 3.43
N LYS A 53 -3.03 -30.10 4.71
CA LYS A 53 -2.31 -31.28 5.21
C LYS A 53 -2.86 -32.50 4.45
N ALA A 54 -1.95 -33.32 3.92
CA ALA A 54 -2.16 -34.53 3.11
C ALA A 54 -2.26 -34.32 1.58
N GLY A 55 -1.10 -34.22 0.92
CA GLY A 55 -0.87 -34.70 -0.45
C GLY A 55 -1.59 -34.01 -1.62
N ALA A 56 -2.47 -33.04 -1.37
CA ALA A 56 -3.16 -32.29 -2.43
C ALA A 56 -2.36 -31.05 -2.88
N LYS A 57 -2.45 -30.72 -4.17
CA LYS A 57 -1.80 -29.54 -4.79
C LYS A 57 -2.11 -28.29 -3.97
N ALA A 58 -1.08 -27.52 -3.60
CA ALA A 58 -1.23 -26.26 -2.86
C ALA A 58 -2.19 -25.32 -3.62
N ALA A 59 -3.39 -25.13 -3.08
CA ALA A 59 -4.35 -24.18 -3.65
C ALA A 59 -3.89 -22.76 -3.31
N THR A 60 -3.70 -21.93 -4.33
CA THR A 60 -3.38 -20.51 -4.16
C THR A 60 -4.68 -19.72 -4.18
N GLU A 61 -4.97 -19.00 -3.10
CA GLU A 61 -6.14 -18.11 -3.01
C GLU A 61 -5.67 -16.65 -3.07
N LYS A 62 -6.35 -15.81 -3.85
CA LYS A 62 -6.13 -14.35 -3.81
C LYS A 62 -7.00 -13.76 -2.71
N ARG A 63 -6.40 -13.11 -1.72
CA ARG A 63 -7.09 -12.41 -0.63
C ARG A 63 -6.80 -10.93 -0.66
N ARG A 64 -7.81 -10.11 -0.38
CA ARG A 64 -7.64 -8.68 -0.16
C ARG A 64 -7.15 -8.45 1.27
N VAL A 65 -6.05 -7.73 1.40
CA VAL A 65 -5.38 -7.47 2.67
C VAL A 65 -5.05 -5.99 2.75
N THR A 66 -5.17 -5.39 3.94
CA THR A 66 -4.70 -4.03 4.17
C THR A 66 -3.31 -4.11 4.77
N LEU A 67 -2.33 -3.52 4.10
CA LEU A 67 -0.94 -3.48 4.56
C LEU A 67 -0.55 -2.05 4.89
N SER A 68 0.30 -1.90 5.92
CA SER A 68 0.96 -0.65 6.26
C SER A 68 2.43 -0.82 5.89
N VAL A 69 2.86 -0.13 4.84
CA VAL A 69 4.19 -0.29 4.24
C VAL A 69 4.99 0.97 4.48
N ARG A 70 6.20 0.83 5.04
CA ARG A 70 7.20 1.90 5.05
C ARG A 70 7.85 2.00 3.68
N ALA A 71 7.68 3.14 3.03
CA ALA A 71 8.14 3.40 1.68
C ALA A 71 9.67 3.37 1.61
N ILE A 72 10.18 2.68 0.60
CA ILE A 72 11.60 2.70 0.20
C ILE A 72 11.74 3.44 -1.12
N ALA A 73 10.81 3.19 -2.05
CA ALA A 73 10.76 3.84 -3.35
C ALA A 73 9.32 3.94 -3.85
N SER A 74 9.05 4.99 -4.62
CA SER A 74 7.79 5.19 -5.34
C SER A 74 8.07 5.30 -6.83
N GLU A 75 7.17 4.76 -7.65
CA GLU A 75 7.22 4.86 -9.11
C GLU A 75 5.84 5.30 -9.63
N TYR A 76 5.83 6.27 -10.53
CA TYR A 76 4.62 6.71 -11.23
C TYR A 76 4.63 6.19 -12.67
N ASP A 77 3.51 5.58 -13.07
CA ASP A 77 3.27 5.09 -14.42
C ASP A 77 2.06 5.83 -15.00
N GLY A 78 2.32 6.91 -15.74
CA GLY A 78 1.28 7.75 -16.34
C GLY A 78 0.57 7.13 -17.55
N ILE A 79 0.98 5.94 -18.01
CA ILE A 79 0.22 5.20 -19.03
C ILE A 79 -0.78 4.26 -18.35
N ALA A 80 -0.35 3.61 -17.27
CA ALA A 80 -1.20 2.71 -16.50
C ALA A 80 -2.11 3.44 -15.49
N ASP A 81 -1.92 4.74 -15.27
CA ASP A 81 -2.55 5.53 -14.21
C ASP A 81 -2.43 4.83 -12.85
N VAL A 82 -1.19 4.53 -12.46
CA VAL A 82 -0.87 3.87 -11.20
C VAL A 82 0.39 4.47 -10.56
N VAL A 83 0.35 4.60 -9.23
CA VAL A 83 1.53 4.79 -8.38
C VAL A 83 1.87 3.48 -7.69
N ARG A 84 3.13 3.07 -7.76
CA ARG A 84 3.67 1.88 -7.09
C ARG A 84 4.55 2.31 -5.93
N VAL A 85 4.17 1.96 -4.71
CA VAL A 85 4.96 2.23 -3.51
C VAL A 85 5.59 0.93 -3.03
N SER A 86 6.89 0.78 -3.23
CA SER A 86 7.67 -0.37 -2.79
C SER A 86 8.25 -0.12 -1.41
N GLY A 87 8.14 -1.11 -0.52
CA GLY A 87 8.61 -0.96 0.84
C GLY A 87 8.55 -2.23 1.67
N VAL A 88 8.57 -2.05 3.00
CA VAL A 88 8.47 -3.15 3.97
C VAL A 88 7.22 -3.02 4.83
N ASN A 89 6.54 -4.13 5.08
CA ASN A 89 5.38 -4.16 5.97
C ASN A 89 5.81 -3.87 7.42
N VAL A 90 5.22 -2.85 8.05
CA VAL A 90 5.54 -2.41 9.42
C VAL A 90 4.44 -2.69 10.43
N ALA A 91 3.34 -3.33 10.01
CA ALA A 91 2.25 -3.73 10.90
C ALA A 91 2.01 -5.24 10.84
N GLU A 92 1.55 -5.83 11.95
CA GLU A 92 1.16 -7.24 11.97
C GLU A 92 -0.01 -7.50 11.01
N ASN A 93 0.06 -8.61 10.30
CA ASN A 93 -0.97 -9.04 9.36
C ASN A 93 -1.03 -10.57 9.29
N ASP A 94 -2.23 -11.12 9.16
CA ASP A 94 -2.46 -12.57 9.14
C ASP A 94 -1.78 -13.29 7.96
N TYR A 95 -1.51 -12.57 6.87
CA TYR A 95 -1.04 -13.14 5.61
C TYR A 95 0.33 -12.64 5.17
N VAL A 96 0.80 -11.53 5.73
CA VAL A 96 2.08 -10.91 5.37
C VAL A 96 2.86 -10.65 6.65
N LYS A 97 4.04 -11.27 6.75
CA LYS A 97 4.90 -11.10 7.93
C LYS A 97 5.36 -9.65 8.05
N MET A 98 5.57 -9.21 9.29
CA MET A 98 6.31 -7.99 9.59
C MET A 98 7.69 -8.03 8.94
N GLY A 99 8.13 -6.92 8.37
CA GLY A 99 9.40 -6.77 7.66
C GLY A 99 9.43 -7.39 6.26
N ALA A 100 8.36 -8.02 5.78
CA ALA A 100 8.29 -8.55 4.43
C ALA A 100 8.18 -7.41 3.39
N HIS A 101 8.90 -7.54 2.28
CA HIS A 101 8.79 -6.60 1.17
C HIS A 101 7.44 -6.75 0.45
N HIS A 102 6.83 -5.62 0.13
CA HIS A 102 5.61 -5.56 -0.66
C HIS A 102 5.56 -4.24 -1.45
N THR A 103 4.94 -4.29 -2.62
CA THR A 103 4.66 -3.11 -3.45
C THR A 103 3.17 -2.87 -3.46
N LEU A 104 2.74 -1.72 -2.94
CA LEU A 104 1.37 -1.25 -3.03
C LEU A 104 1.16 -0.61 -4.39
N GLU A 105 0.06 -0.96 -5.07
CA GLU A 105 -0.36 -0.30 -6.30
C GLU A 105 -1.60 0.55 -5.96
N VAL A 106 -1.51 1.84 -6.21
CA VAL A 106 -2.59 2.81 -6.01
C VAL A 106 -2.98 3.37 -7.37
N GLY A 107 -4.25 3.21 -7.73
CA GLY A 107 -4.84 3.77 -8.94
C GLY A 107 -6.13 4.53 -8.60
N VAL A 108 -6.79 5.09 -9.62
CA VAL A 108 -8.12 5.71 -9.54
C VAL A 108 -9.22 4.65 -9.51
#